data_AF-A0A951XDY7-F1
#
_entry.id   AF-A0A951XDY7-F1
#
_cell.length_a   1.000
_cell.length_b   1.000
_cell.length_c   1.000
_cell.angle_alpha   90.00
_cell.angle_beta   90.00
_cell.angle_gamma   90.00
#
_symmetry.space_group_name_H-M   'P 1'
#
loop_
_entity.id
_entity.type
_entity.pdbx_description
1 polymer ?
#
loop_
_entity_poly.entity_id
_entity_poly.type
_entity_poly.pdbx_seq_one_letter_code
_entity_poly.pdbx_strand_id
1 'polypeptide(L)'
;MQSGASSSQRLYSLDALRGFDMIWIMGIGYIIKDYAAMHDTSFWNAVHTQFVHKVWHGFAFWDLIFPLFMFLAGVSTPYSVGKNLEKGTPKVKLLRKVISRGVILIILGVIYNNGLQIRPVSDIRFPSVLGKIGATYMLAVIIFLYARKTMQWIWFWFFLIGYWLLLKFNSAPGFPVGDLTEAGNFMSYLDRSILPGRLSRGI
;
A
#
# COMPACT_ATOMS: atom_id res chain seq x y z
N MET A 1 39.05 -26.33 4.03
CA MET A 1 37.75 -26.30 3.33
C MET A 1 37.13 -24.93 3.55
N GLN A 2 37.22 -24.04 2.56
CA GLN A 2 36.64 -22.69 2.64
C GLN A 2 35.12 -22.80 2.45
N SER A 3 34.36 -22.44 3.48
CA SER A 3 32.91 -22.25 3.40
C SER A 3 32.64 -21.03 2.51
N GLY A 4 32.23 -21.29 1.26
CA GLY A 4 31.81 -20.25 0.33
C GLY A 4 30.61 -19.50 0.89
N ALA A 5 30.83 -18.28 1.38
CA ALA A 5 29.76 -17.36 1.70
C ALA A 5 28.99 -17.07 0.39
N SER A 6 27.76 -17.55 0.27
CA SER A 6 26.90 -17.20 -0.85
C SER A 6 26.76 -15.67 -0.87
N SER A 7 27.37 -15.01 -1.85
CA SER A 7 27.14 -13.59 -2.06
C SER A 7 25.66 -13.43 -2.33
N SER A 8 24.98 -12.69 -1.45
CA SER A 8 23.57 -12.37 -1.61
C SER A 8 23.44 -11.51 -2.86
N GLN A 9 23.14 -12.16 -3.99
CA GLN A 9 22.92 -11.47 -5.25
C GLN A 9 21.77 -10.48 -5.09
N ARG A 10 22.03 -9.24 -5.49
CA ARG A 10 21.04 -8.18 -5.53
C ARG A 10 20.03 -8.53 -6.63
N LEU A 11 18.73 -8.44 -6.32
CA LEU A 11 17.69 -8.70 -7.32
C LEU A 11 17.53 -7.47 -8.23
N TYR A 12 18.26 -7.47 -9.35
CA TYR A 12 18.20 -6.38 -10.34
C TYR A 12 16.80 -6.16 -10.92
N SER A 13 16.04 -7.23 -11.15
CA SER A 13 14.65 -7.15 -11.62
C SER A 13 13.75 -6.38 -10.66
N LEU A 14 13.94 -6.58 -9.35
CA LEU A 14 13.18 -5.88 -8.31
C LEU A 14 13.50 -4.39 -8.29
N ASP A 15 14.78 -4.04 -8.45
CA ASP A 15 15.21 -2.64 -8.47
C ASP A 15 14.78 -1.93 -9.76
N ALA A 16 14.82 -2.61 -10.91
CA ALA A 16 14.32 -2.08 -12.17
C ALA A 16 12.81 -1.78 -12.09
N LEU A 17 12.03 -2.72 -11.54
CA LEU A 17 10.58 -2.55 -11.38
C LEU A 17 10.22 -1.43 -10.39
N ARG A 18 11.00 -1.26 -9.31
CA ARG A 18 10.87 -0.10 -8.40
C ARG A 18 11.19 1.21 -9.09
N GLY A 19 12.25 1.25 -9.88
CA GLY A 19 12.64 2.44 -10.64
C GLY A 19 11.58 2.84 -11.66
N PHE A 20 10.97 1.86 -12.32
CA PHE A 20 9.83 2.06 -13.22
C PHE A 20 8.64 2.68 -12.49
N ASP A 21 8.27 2.15 -11.32
CA ASP A 21 7.17 2.68 -10.50
C ASP A 21 7.45 4.11 -9.98
N MET A 22 8.72 4.41 -9.65
CA MET A 22 9.16 5.76 -9.31
C MET A 22 8.96 6.75 -10.48
N ILE A 23 9.30 6.34 -11.71
CA ILE A 23 9.12 7.18 -12.91
C ILE A 23 7.63 7.46 -13.15
N TRP A 24 6.78 6.45 -12.93
CA TRP A 24 5.33 6.58 -13.04
C TRP A 24 4.79 7.68 -12.12
N ILE A 25 5.10 7.62 -10.81
CA ILE A 25 4.60 8.62 -9.84
C ILE A 25 5.26 9.98 -9.96
N MET A 26 6.51 10.05 -10.46
CA MET A 26 7.28 11.31 -10.49
C MET A 26 6.74 12.28 -11.54
N GLY A 27 6.13 11.80 -12.62
CA GLY A 27 5.45 12.72 -13.54
C GLY A 27 5.27 12.26 -14.97
N ILE A 28 5.47 10.97 -15.30
CA ILE A 28 5.21 10.50 -16.66
C ILE A 28 3.75 10.76 -17.09
N GLY A 29 2.81 10.73 -16.14
CA GLY A 29 1.40 11.07 -16.38
C GLY A 29 1.19 12.51 -16.83
N TYR A 30 1.98 13.46 -16.31
CA TYR A 30 1.93 14.86 -16.75
C TYR A 30 2.44 15.02 -18.18
N ILE A 31 3.56 14.35 -18.51
CA ILE A 31 4.12 14.36 -19.87
C ILE A 31 3.11 13.80 -20.87
N ILE A 32 2.47 12.67 -20.54
CA ILE A 32 1.48 12.02 -21.40
C ILE A 32 0.23 12.90 -21.56
N LYS A 33 -0.21 13.57 -20.49
CA LYS A 33 -1.33 14.51 -20.54
C LYS A 33 -1.03 15.67 -21.50
N ASP A 34 0.12 16.30 -21.36
CA ASP A 34 0.50 17.45 -22.20
C ASP A 34 0.68 17.02 -23.65
N TYR A 35 1.30 15.86 -23.88
CA TYR A 35 1.46 15.29 -25.21
C TYR A 35 0.12 14.94 -25.89
N ALA A 36 -0.82 14.37 -25.13
CA ALA A 36 -2.16 14.09 -25.64
C ALA A 36 -2.91 15.36 -26.03
N ALA A 37 -2.77 16.44 -25.24
CA ALA A 37 -3.38 17.73 -25.54
C ALA A 37 -2.81 18.39 -26.81
N MET A 38 -1.53 18.13 -27.13
CA MET A 38 -0.89 18.68 -28.34
C MET A 38 -1.27 17.94 -29.61
N HIS A 39 -1.44 16.61 -29.54
CA HIS A 39 -1.68 15.77 -30.72
C HIS A 39 -3.15 15.39 -30.94
N ASP A 40 -4.02 15.56 -29.93
CA ASP A 40 -5.46 15.31 -29.91
C ASP A 40 -5.94 14.14 -30.78
N THR A 41 -5.25 13.01 -30.70
CA THR A 41 -5.67 11.78 -31.39
C THR A 41 -6.40 10.86 -30.44
N SER A 42 -7.31 10.04 -30.98
CA SER A 42 -8.02 9.01 -30.21
C SER A 42 -7.06 8.07 -29.47
N PHE A 43 -5.86 7.82 -30.01
CA PHE A 43 -4.84 7.00 -29.37
C PHE A 43 -4.28 7.69 -28.13
N TRP A 44 -3.78 8.93 -28.24
CA TRP A 44 -3.15 9.62 -27.12
C TRP A 44 -4.15 10.00 -26.02
N ASN A 45 -5.39 10.29 -26.39
CA ASN A 45 -6.47 10.47 -25.43
C ASN A 45 -6.77 9.17 -24.66
N ALA A 46 -6.82 8.01 -25.34
CA ALA A 46 -6.97 6.72 -24.69
C ALA A 46 -5.80 6.41 -23.73
N VAL A 47 -4.56 6.69 -24.14
CA VAL A 47 -3.37 6.55 -23.28
C VAL A 47 -3.48 7.45 -22.06
N HIS A 48 -3.82 8.73 -22.22
CA HIS A 48 -4.02 9.66 -21.10
C HIS A 48 -5.06 9.15 -20.09
N THR A 49 -6.16 8.53 -20.54
CA THR A 49 -7.16 7.97 -19.61
C THR A 49 -6.64 6.86 -18.70
N GLN A 50 -5.51 6.22 -19.04
CA GLN A 50 -4.85 5.21 -18.20
C GLN A 50 -4.00 5.83 -17.08
N PHE A 51 -3.67 7.13 -17.18
CA PHE A 51 -2.87 7.88 -16.20
C PHE A 51 -3.74 8.74 -15.28
N VAL A 52 -5.06 8.53 -15.27
CA VAL A 52 -6.02 9.20 -14.39
C VAL A 52 -6.78 8.14 -13.59
N HIS A 53 -6.88 8.36 -12.27
CA HIS A 53 -7.66 7.49 -11.39
C HIS A 53 -9.11 7.39 -11.86
N LYS A 54 -9.64 6.17 -11.91
CA LYS A 54 -11.09 5.97 -11.99
C LYS A 54 -11.71 6.38 -10.66
N VAL A 55 -12.91 6.95 -10.71
CA VAL A 55 -13.59 7.41 -9.49
C VAL A 55 -13.87 6.21 -8.59
N TRP A 56 -14.57 5.19 -9.07
CA TRP A 56 -14.86 4.03 -8.23
C TRP A 56 -14.78 2.72 -8.99
N HIS A 57 -15.64 2.58 -10.01
CA HIS A 57 -15.60 1.43 -10.90
C HIS A 57 -14.67 1.69 -12.07
N GLY A 58 -13.89 0.67 -12.40
CA GLY A 58 -12.96 0.68 -13.52
C GLY A 58 -11.56 0.29 -13.08
N PHE A 59 -10.66 0.30 -14.04
CA PHE A 59 -9.27 -0.05 -13.85
C PHE A 59 -8.43 0.79 -14.80
N ALA A 60 -7.51 1.56 -14.24
CA ALA A 60 -6.49 2.29 -14.98
C ALA A 60 -5.09 1.83 -14.55
N PHE A 61 -4.08 2.01 -15.41
CA PHE A 61 -2.70 1.69 -15.05
C PHE A 61 -2.22 2.48 -13.83
N TRP A 62 -2.71 3.69 -13.65
CA TRP A 62 -2.42 4.51 -12.48
C TRP A 62 -2.87 3.86 -11.15
N ASP A 63 -3.90 2.99 -11.19
CA ASP A 63 -4.38 2.28 -10.00
C ASP A 63 -3.46 1.11 -9.59
N LEU A 64 -2.54 0.66 -10.47
CA LEU A 64 -1.59 -0.42 -10.21
C LEU A 64 -0.37 0.00 -9.39
N ILE A 65 -0.05 1.30 -9.37
CA ILE A 65 1.11 1.87 -8.67
C ILE A 65 1.16 1.40 -7.21
N PHE A 66 0.07 1.61 -6.47
CA PHE A 66 0.02 1.26 -5.05
C PHE A 66 0.13 -0.26 -4.79
N PRO A 67 -0.65 -1.13 -5.47
CA PRO A 67 -0.47 -2.57 -5.41
C PRO A 67 0.95 -3.04 -5.74
N LEU A 68 1.60 -2.40 -6.73
CA LEU A 68 2.96 -2.72 -7.14
C LEU A 68 3.97 -2.42 -6.03
N PHE A 69 3.92 -1.23 -5.40
CA PHE A 69 4.74 -0.92 -4.23
C PHE A 69 4.58 -1.92 -3.10
N MET A 70 3.34 -2.29 -2.80
CA MET A 70 3.01 -3.24 -1.73
C MET A 70 3.56 -4.64 -2.03
N PHE A 71 3.41 -5.10 -3.27
CA PHE A 71 3.99 -6.36 -3.73
C PHE A 71 5.52 -6.37 -3.64
N LEU A 72 6.17 -5.32 -4.16
CA LEU A 72 7.62 -5.16 -4.14
C LEU A 72 8.19 -5.07 -2.72
N ALA A 73 7.46 -4.41 -1.80
CA ALA A 73 7.82 -4.36 -0.38
C ALA A 73 7.70 -5.77 0.24
N GLY A 74 6.60 -6.48 -0.01
CA GLY A 74 6.35 -7.83 0.46
C GLY A 74 7.41 -8.83 0.01
N VAL A 75 7.67 -8.94 -1.30
CA VAL A 75 8.66 -9.87 -1.87
C VAL A 75 10.06 -9.60 -1.31
N SER A 76 10.42 -8.33 -1.09
CA SER A 76 11.76 -7.98 -0.58
C SER A 76 11.97 -8.28 0.91
N THR A 77 10.88 -8.47 1.66
CA THR A 77 10.92 -8.57 3.12
C THR A 77 11.63 -9.85 3.60
N PRO A 78 11.29 -11.06 3.12
CA PRO A 78 11.98 -12.29 3.52
C PRO A 78 13.48 -12.25 3.20
N TYR A 79 13.88 -11.70 2.06
CA TYR A 79 15.29 -11.59 1.70
C TYR A 79 16.06 -10.65 2.63
N SER A 80 15.47 -9.51 3.02
CA SER A 80 16.12 -8.56 3.91
C SER A 80 16.12 -9.04 5.37
N VAL A 81 14.97 -9.45 5.88
CA VAL A 81 14.79 -9.85 7.28
C VAL A 81 15.39 -11.23 7.53
N GLY A 82 15.15 -12.19 6.63
CA GLY A 82 15.72 -13.54 6.71
C GLY A 82 17.24 -13.52 6.73
N LYS A 83 17.88 -12.75 5.84
CA LYS A 83 19.35 -12.58 5.84
C LYS A 83 19.88 -11.99 7.14
N ASN A 84 19.16 -11.06 7.77
CA ASN A 84 19.59 -10.50 9.06
C ASN A 84 19.44 -11.52 10.20
N LEU A 85 18.42 -12.39 10.15
CA LEU A 85 18.26 -13.50 11.09
C LEU A 85 19.36 -14.55 10.92
N GLU A 86 19.71 -14.91 9.69
CA GLU A 86 20.82 -15.83 9.38
C GLU A 86 22.17 -15.30 9.88
N LYS A 87 22.36 -13.98 9.84
CA LYS A 87 23.52 -13.29 10.42
C LYS A 87 23.52 -13.22 11.96
N GLY A 88 22.55 -13.85 12.62
CA GLY A 88 22.44 -13.86 14.08
C GLY A 88 21.91 -12.56 14.70
N THR A 89 21.27 -11.68 13.91
CA THR A 89 20.70 -10.44 14.47
C THR A 89 19.55 -10.77 15.42
N PRO A 90 19.54 -10.25 16.66
CA PRO A 90 18.45 -10.50 17.60
C PRO A 90 17.09 -10.02 17.04
N LYS A 91 16.05 -10.84 17.20
CA LYS A 91 14.68 -10.51 16.74
C LYS A 91 14.18 -9.17 17.27
N VAL A 92 14.49 -8.84 18.53
CA VAL A 92 14.11 -7.57 19.18
C VAL A 92 14.70 -6.36 18.45
N LYS A 93 15.95 -6.47 17.98
CA LYS A 93 16.62 -5.40 17.23
C LYS A 93 15.95 -5.17 15.88
N LEU A 94 15.54 -6.25 15.20
CA LEU A 94 14.79 -6.18 13.95
C LEU A 94 13.40 -5.58 14.18
N LEU A 95 12.70 -6.02 15.22
CA LEU A 95 11.38 -5.51 15.59
C LEU A 95 11.42 -3.99 15.84
N ARG A 96 12.38 -3.51 16.64
CA ARG A 96 12.53 -2.07 16.91
C ARG A 96 12.76 -1.26 15.64
N LYS A 97 13.58 -1.77 14.71
CA LYS A 97 13.86 -1.12 13.42
C LYS A 97 12.59 -1.04 12.56
N VAL A 98 11.82 -2.13 12.51
CA VAL A 98 10.59 -2.24 11.72
C VAL A 98 9.50 -1.33 12.28
N ILE A 99 9.29 -1.35 13.61
CA ILE A 99 8.33 -0.48 14.28
C ILE A 99 8.70 0.98 14.06
N SER A 100 9.96 1.36 14.29
CA SER A 100 10.41 2.75 14.07
C SER A 100 10.14 3.21 12.65
N ARG A 101 10.46 2.39 11.64
CA ARG A 101 10.18 2.71 10.24
C ARG A 101 8.68 2.82 9.97
N GLY A 102 7.86 1.90 10.49
CA GLY A 102 6.42 1.92 10.33
C GLY A 102 5.80 3.20 10.92
N VAL A 103 6.17 3.54 12.16
CA VAL A 103 5.71 4.76 12.84
C VAL A 103 6.15 6.02 12.10
N ILE A 104 7.41 6.10 11.64
CA ILE A 104 7.90 7.23 10.83
C ILE A 104 7.06 7.40 9.57
N LEU A 105 6.76 6.32 8.84
CA LEU A 105 5.97 6.40 7.61
C LEU A 105 4.52 6.80 7.87
N ILE A 106 3.93 6.38 8.99
CA ILE A 106 2.60 6.81 9.42
C ILE A 106 2.61 8.32 9.71
N ILE A 107 3.57 8.80 10.51
CA ILE A 107 3.70 10.22 10.85
C ILE A 107 3.92 11.06 9.59
N LEU A 108 4.87 10.67 8.74
CA LEU A 108 5.13 11.34 7.47
C LEU A 108 3.90 11.35 6.56
N GLY A 109 3.10 10.28 6.57
CA GLY A 109 1.87 10.20 5.81
C GLY A 109 0.80 11.17 6.29
N VAL A 110 0.66 11.34 7.60
CA VAL A 110 -0.23 12.37 8.20
C VAL A 110 0.27 13.77 7.85
N ILE A 111 1.57 14.03 7.98
CA ILE A 111 2.16 15.33 7.62
C ILE A 111 1.96 15.63 6.13
N TYR A 112 2.19 14.66 5.25
CA TYR A 112 2.01 14.83 3.81
C TYR A 112 0.57 15.22 3.44
N ASN A 113 -0.43 14.60 4.08
CA ASN A 113 -1.83 14.88 3.81
C ASN A 113 -2.32 16.24 4.35
N ASN A 114 -1.70 16.75 5.42
CA ASN A 114 -2.24 17.89 6.19
C ASN A 114 -1.30 19.12 6.20
N GLY A 115 -0.09 18.97 5.68
CA GLY A 115 0.98 19.95 5.79
C GLY A 115 1.57 20.01 7.20
N LEU A 116 2.32 21.08 7.47
CA LEU A 116 2.91 21.38 8.79
C LEU A 116 2.00 22.24 9.68
N GLN A 117 0.76 22.46 9.27
CA GLN A 117 -0.20 23.29 10.00
C GLN A 117 -0.94 22.46 11.04
N ILE A 118 -1.08 23.03 12.25
CA ILE A 118 -1.94 22.45 13.29
C ILE A 118 -3.39 22.74 12.90
N ARG A 119 -4.18 21.68 12.71
CA ARG A 119 -5.60 21.76 12.33
C ARG A 119 -6.45 21.07 13.39
N PRO A 120 -7.74 21.45 13.54
CA PRO A 120 -8.69 20.68 14.32
C PRO A 120 -8.72 19.22 13.85
N VAL A 121 -8.91 18.28 14.78
CA VAL A 121 -8.92 16.84 14.46
C VAL A 121 -9.96 16.49 13.40
N SER A 122 -11.08 17.22 13.34
CA SER A 122 -12.13 17.09 12.33
C SER A 122 -11.66 17.33 10.89
N ASP A 123 -10.58 18.07 10.70
CA ASP A 123 -10.10 18.48 9.38
C ASP A 123 -8.89 17.66 8.92
N ILE A 124 -8.33 16.87 9.85
CA ILE A 124 -7.17 16.04 9.61
C ILE A 124 -7.56 14.82 8.77
N ARG A 125 -6.83 14.60 7.67
CA ARG A 125 -6.93 13.39 6.88
C ARG A 125 -5.86 12.40 7.32
N PHE A 126 -6.21 11.50 8.23
CA PHE A 126 -5.29 10.48 8.74
C PHE A 126 -4.93 9.41 7.69
N PRO A 127 -5.88 8.89 6.88
CA PRO A 127 -5.56 7.85 5.91
C PRO A 127 -4.66 8.37 4.79
N SER A 128 -3.42 7.91 4.80
CA SER A 128 -2.40 8.21 3.80
C SER A 128 -1.87 6.94 3.16
N VAL A 129 -1.49 7.02 1.89
CA VAL A 129 -0.85 5.89 1.19
C VAL A 129 0.45 5.49 1.90
N LEU A 130 1.25 6.48 2.32
CA LEU A 130 2.52 6.25 3.01
C LEU A 130 2.31 5.56 4.37
N GLY A 131 1.31 5.98 5.15
CA GLY A 131 0.95 5.33 6.41
C GLY A 131 0.45 3.90 6.21
N LYS A 132 -0.34 3.65 5.16
CA LYS A 132 -0.80 2.29 4.80
C LYS A 132 0.38 1.37 4.47
N ILE A 133 1.37 1.84 3.71
CA ILE A 133 2.59 1.07 3.40
C ILE A 133 3.36 0.78 4.70
N GLY A 134 3.53 1.79 5.56
CA GLY A 134 4.24 1.64 6.83
C GLY A 134 3.59 0.64 7.78
N ALA A 135 2.27 0.74 7.97
CA ALA A 135 1.50 -0.11 8.87
C ALA A 135 1.48 -1.57 8.38
N THR A 136 1.17 -1.79 7.11
CA THR A 136 1.09 -3.15 6.53
C THR A 136 2.46 -3.83 6.49
N TYR A 137 3.52 -3.11 6.10
CA TYR A 137 4.89 -3.62 6.18
C TYR A 137 5.25 -4.03 7.61
N MET A 138 4.95 -3.16 8.59
CA MET A 138 5.23 -3.43 9.99
C MET A 138 4.52 -4.72 10.47
N LEU A 139 3.21 -4.83 10.22
CA LEU A 139 2.43 -6.02 10.60
C LEU A 139 2.91 -7.28 9.88
N ALA A 140 3.19 -7.21 8.57
CA ALA A 140 3.66 -8.34 7.80
C ALA A 140 5.01 -8.87 8.32
N VAL A 141 5.94 -7.97 8.68
CA VAL A 141 7.23 -8.38 9.24
C VAL A 141 7.07 -8.97 10.65
N ILE A 142 6.18 -8.42 11.47
CA ILE A 142 5.89 -8.99 12.80
C ILE A 142 5.37 -10.42 12.65
N ILE A 143 4.40 -10.65 11.77
CA ILE A 143 3.91 -12.00 11.46
C ILE A 143 5.07 -12.88 10.98
N PHE A 144 5.91 -12.39 10.07
CA PHE A 144 7.06 -13.14 9.56
C PHE A 144 8.08 -13.54 10.66
N LEU A 145 8.34 -12.67 11.65
CA LEU A 145 9.33 -12.91 12.71
C LEU A 145 8.87 -13.92 13.78
N TYR A 146 7.55 -13.96 14.04
CA TYR A 146 6.99 -14.70 15.17
C TYR A 146 6.10 -15.89 14.75
N ALA A 147 5.47 -15.84 13.58
CA ALA A 147 4.60 -16.91 13.11
C ALA A 147 5.40 -18.02 12.41
N ARG A 148 5.04 -19.27 12.70
CA ARG A 148 5.52 -20.45 11.96
C ARG A 148 5.01 -20.39 10.51
N LYS A 149 5.68 -21.08 9.58
CA LYS A 149 5.27 -21.11 8.15
C LYS A 149 3.79 -21.50 7.96
N THR A 150 3.30 -22.50 8.69
CA THR A 150 1.88 -22.89 8.65
C THR A 150 0.94 -21.76 9.08
N MET A 151 1.33 -21.01 10.12
CA MET A 151 0.56 -19.86 10.60
C MET A 151 0.60 -18.70 9.60
N GLN A 152 1.70 -18.52 8.86
CA GLN A 152 1.78 -17.52 7.80
C GLN A 152 0.77 -17.80 6.67
N TRP A 153 0.59 -19.08 6.28
CA TRP A 153 -0.46 -19.48 5.34
C TRP A 153 -1.87 -19.23 5.88
N ILE A 154 -2.09 -19.51 7.17
CA ILE A 154 -3.37 -19.21 7.83
C ILE A 154 -3.64 -17.70 7.79
N TRP A 155 -2.68 -16.86 8.16
CA TRP A 155 -2.81 -15.40 8.08
C TRP A 155 -3.10 -14.92 6.66
N PHE A 156 -2.41 -15.47 5.66
CA PHE A 156 -2.64 -15.13 4.25
C PHE A 156 -4.08 -15.40 3.83
N TRP A 157 -4.58 -16.62 4.06
CA TRP A 157 -5.95 -16.98 3.70
C TRP A 157 -6.99 -16.25 4.56
N PHE A 158 -6.70 -16.01 5.83
CA PHE A 158 -7.55 -15.23 6.73
C PHE A 158 -7.74 -13.80 6.21
N PHE A 159 -6.66 -13.11 5.83
CA PHE A 159 -6.80 -11.76 5.29
C PHE A 159 -7.45 -11.76 3.92
N LEU A 160 -7.18 -12.75 3.06
CA LEU A 160 -7.76 -12.79 1.72
C LEU A 160 -9.26 -13.15 1.75
N ILE A 161 -9.60 -14.33 2.28
CA ILE A 161 -10.96 -14.84 2.33
C ILE A 161 -11.78 -14.10 3.38
N GLY A 162 -11.21 -13.84 4.56
CA GLY A 162 -11.91 -13.14 5.64
C GLY A 162 -12.29 -11.71 5.24
N TYR A 163 -11.40 -10.97 4.59
CA TYR A 163 -11.73 -9.64 4.07
C TYR A 163 -12.81 -9.70 2.99
N TRP A 164 -12.71 -10.65 2.06
CA TRP A 164 -13.71 -10.84 1.01
C TRP A 164 -15.09 -11.20 1.58
N LEU A 165 -15.16 -12.14 2.52
CA LEU A 165 -16.40 -12.52 3.21
C LEU A 165 -16.99 -11.32 3.94
N LEU A 166 -16.15 -10.58 4.66
CA LEU A 166 -16.59 -9.40 5.38
C LEU A 166 -17.23 -8.36 4.45
N LEU A 167 -16.64 -8.12 3.27
CA LEU A 167 -17.22 -7.22 2.26
C LEU A 167 -18.49 -7.75 1.60
N LYS A 168 -18.61 -9.07 1.37
CA LYS A 168 -19.77 -9.66 0.68
C LYS A 168 -20.97 -9.92 1.58
N PHE A 169 -20.74 -10.15 2.87
CA PHE A 169 -21.78 -10.50 3.84
C PHE A 169 -22.11 -9.37 4.82
N ASN A 170 -21.47 -8.21 4.69
CA ASN A 170 -21.83 -6.99 5.43
C ASN A 170 -22.02 -5.82 4.45
N SER A 171 -22.56 -4.72 4.97
CA SER A 171 -22.73 -3.44 4.28
C SER A 171 -22.83 -2.31 5.30
N ALA A 172 -22.75 -1.07 4.84
CA ALA A 172 -23.08 0.08 5.66
C ALA A 172 -24.57 0.06 6.07
N PRO A 173 -24.93 0.61 7.25
CA PRO A 173 -26.33 0.71 7.66
C PRO A 173 -27.19 1.41 6.60
N GLY A 174 -28.31 0.79 6.22
CA GLY A 174 -29.21 1.31 5.18
C GLY A 174 -28.89 0.87 3.74
N PHE A 175 -27.84 0.08 3.52
CA PHE A 175 -27.46 -0.45 2.21
C PHE A 175 -27.65 -1.98 2.14
N PRO A 176 -27.93 -2.54 0.95
CA PRO A 176 -28.08 -3.99 0.78
C PRO A 176 -26.79 -4.73 1.14
N VAL A 177 -26.92 -5.96 1.65
CA VAL A 177 -25.77 -6.79 2.02
C VAL A 177 -24.88 -7.02 0.80
N GLY A 178 -23.56 -6.81 0.96
CA GLY A 178 -22.59 -6.97 -0.12
C GLY A 178 -22.52 -5.79 -1.09
N ASP A 179 -23.08 -4.63 -0.72
CA ASP A 179 -22.91 -3.39 -1.46
C ASP A 179 -21.43 -2.94 -1.44
N LEU A 180 -20.87 -2.74 -2.64
CA LEU A 180 -19.49 -2.33 -2.85
C LEU A 180 -19.38 -0.88 -3.35
N THR A 181 -20.45 -0.08 -3.30
CA THR A 181 -20.44 1.36 -3.61
C THR A 181 -19.64 2.14 -2.57
N GLU A 182 -19.25 3.38 -2.89
CA GLU A 182 -18.47 4.24 -2.00
C GLU A 182 -19.09 4.39 -0.61
N ALA A 183 -20.41 4.60 -0.55
CA ALA A 183 -21.13 4.79 0.69
C ALA A 183 -21.65 3.48 1.31
N GLY A 184 -22.00 2.48 0.49
CA GLY A 184 -22.56 1.20 0.95
C GLY A 184 -21.53 0.19 1.43
N ASN A 185 -20.26 0.36 1.05
CA ASN A 185 -19.18 -0.53 1.46
C ASN A 185 -18.98 -0.53 2.98
N PHE A 186 -18.98 -1.71 3.59
CA PHE A 186 -18.79 -1.89 5.03
C PHE A 186 -17.48 -1.29 5.55
N MET A 187 -16.37 -1.42 4.82
CA MET A 187 -15.09 -0.83 5.22
C MET A 187 -15.10 0.69 5.11
N SER A 188 -15.81 1.25 4.12
CA SER A 188 -16.02 2.70 4.05
C SER A 188 -16.82 3.20 5.26
N TYR A 189 -17.85 2.45 5.69
CA TYR A 189 -18.57 2.75 6.93
C TYR A 189 -17.68 2.65 8.17
N LEU A 190 -16.86 1.60 8.27
CA LEU A 190 -15.94 1.41 9.39
C LEU A 190 -14.92 2.55 9.47
N ASP A 191 -14.35 2.94 8.33
CA ASP A 191 -13.42 4.05 8.22
C ASP A 191 -14.07 5.35 8.71
N ARG A 192 -15.32 5.65 8.31
CA ARG A 192 -16.06 6.85 8.76
C ARG A 192 -16.43 6.81 10.25
N SER A 193 -16.62 5.62 10.80
CA SER A 193 -17.04 5.44 12.20
C SER A 193 -15.87 5.49 13.18
N ILE A 194 -14.71 4.97 12.78
CA ILE A 194 -13.54 4.82 13.65
C ILE A 194 -12.54 5.94 13.43
N LEU A 195 -12.31 6.36 12.17
CA LEU A 195 -11.28 7.34 11.87
C LEU A 195 -11.87 8.74 12.06
N PRO A 196 -11.31 9.55 12.98
CA PRO A 196 -11.73 10.93 13.10
C PRO A 196 -11.26 11.72 11.88
N GLY A 197 -11.88 12.87 11.65
CA GLY A 197 -11.49 13.78 10.58
C GLY A 197 -12.24 13.55 9.29
N ARG A 198 -11.56 13.69 8.16
CA ARG A 198 -12.16 13.55 6.82
C ARG A 198 -11.50 12.45 6.00
N LEU A 199 -12.33 11.70 5.27
CA LEU A 199 -11.84 10.74 4.28
C LEU A 199 -11.57 11.40 2.93
N SER A 200 -10.91 10.64 2.07
CA SER A 200 -10.76 11.03 0.66
C SER A 200 -12.14 11.10 0.02
N ARG A 201 -12.45 12.23 -0.63
CA ARG A 201 -13.73 12.53 -1.31
C ARG A 201 -14.90 12.99 -0.43
N GLY A 202 -14.65 13.30 0.85
CA GLY A 202 -15.63 14.02 1.69
C GLY A 202 -16.84 13.19 2.11
N ILE A 203 -16.69 11.87 2.11
CA ILE A 203 -17.68 10.90 2.59
C ILE A 203 -17.36 10.52 4.02
#